data_AF-F8PMX9-F1
#
_entry.id   AF-F8PMX9-F1
#
_cell.length_a   1.000
_cell.length_b   1.000
_cell.length_c   1.000
_cell.angle_alpha   90.00
_cell.angle_beta   90.00
_cell.angle_gamma   90.00
#
_symmetry.space_group_name_H-M   'P 1'
#
loop_
_entity.id
_entity.type
_entity.pdbx_description
1 polymer ?
#
loop_
_entity_poly.entity_id
_entity_poly.type
_entity_poly.pdbx_seq_one_letter_code
_entity_poly.pdbx_strand_id
1 'polypeptide(L)'
;MESFETYQTPLSSRYASKAMAYLFSPAHRFHTWRELWLSLAIAEKQLGLPISDEAIEQMKANLDLTPEQFDTAAKEEKKRRHDVMAHVHTFGQVAPAAAGIIHLGATSCYVTDNADLIFIRTALTYLMRSLAVLISRLSAFAAQYRALPTLGFTHFQPAQLTTVGKRATLWIQELLWDLRNIKRSRDDIGFRGVKGTTGTQASFLALFDGDHDKVEELDTLVTKLSGFEYAYPVTSQTYSRKIDIDVLSPLASLGATAHKIATDLRLLANLKEVEEPFESTQIGSSAMAYKRNPMRSERVCSLARHLMTLHQNALMTSSVQWFERTLDDSANRRITLPEAFLTADIVLSTLQNVSEGLVVYPKVIERRISQELPFMATENIIMAMVKQGGDRQEAHEKIRVLSHEAAYQVKQLGLENDLIERVRNDAYFDPIKGQLEELLDPQSFVGRAPEQVDKFLREWVSPALDDGELKEAIEKGGKIELHV
;
A
#
# COMPACT_ATOMS: atom_id res chain seq x y z
N MET A 1 20.80 24.24 13.73
CA MET A 1 21.10 22.91 14.30
C MET A 1 21.29 21.98 13.14
N GLU A 2 22.39 21.26 13.11
CA GLU A 2 22.64 20.25 12.08
C GLU A 2 21.60 19.13 12.21
N SER A 3 21.30 18.47 11.09
CA SER A 3 20.29 17.41 10.99
C SER A 3 20.54 16.22 11.92
N PHE A 4 21.78 16.05 12.42
CA PHE A 4 22.18 14.98 13.35
C PHE A 4 21.90 15.30 14.84
N GLU A 5 21.63 16.55 15.20
CA GLU A 5 21.38 16.97 16.59
C GLU A 5 19.90 17.04 16.94
N THR A 6 19.01 16.78 15.98
CA THR A 6 17.56 16.91 16.14
C THR A 6 16.85 15.66 15.65
N TYR A 7 15.72 15.32 16.27
CA TYR A 7 14.92 14.18 15.84
C TYR A 7 14.49 14.38 14.39
N GLN A 8 14.81 13.39 13.55
CA GLN A 8 14.31 13.25 12.19
C GLN A 8 13.37 12.06 12.15
N THR A 9 12.21 12.21 11.50
CA THR A 9 11.35 11.06 11.27
C THR A 9 12.11 10.03 10.42
N PRO A 10 12.14 8.74 10.80
CA PRO A 10 12.80 7.71 10.02
C PRO A 10 12.13 7.49 8.66
N LEU A 11 10.86 7.92 8.51
CA LEU A 11 10.12 7.77 7.27
C LEU A 11 10.80 8.52 6.11
N SER A 12 11.16 9.79 6.30
CA SER A 12 11.81 10.61 5.26
C SER A 12 13.33 10.51 5.25
N SER A 13 13.96 10.24 6.40
CA SER A 13 15.42 10.20 6.51
C SER A 13 16.05 8.86 6.14
N ARG A 14 15.25 7.77 6.12
CA ARG A 14 15.78 6.42 5.98
C ARG A 14 15.08 5.54 4.95
N TYR A 15 13.75 5.63 4.84
CA TYR A 15 13.00 4.55 4.21
C TYR A 15 12.23 4.95 2.95
N ALA A 16 11.51 6.08 2.95
CA ALA A 16 10.61 6.43 1.86
C ALA A 16 11.37 6.77 0.57
N SER A 17 10.72 6.56 -0.56
CA SER A 17 11.28 6.97 -1.86
C SER A 17 11.50 8.47 -1.90
N LYS A 18 12.52 8.90 -2.65
CA LYS A 18 12.82 10.32 -2.87
C LYS A 18 11.62 11.05 -3.48
N ALA A 19 10.86 10.39 -4.35
CA ALA A 19 9.66 10.96 -4.97
C ALA A 19 8.57 11.27 -3.95
N MET A 20 8.21 10.32 -3.08
CA MET A 20 7.20 10.53 -2.04
C MET A 20 7.67 11.55 -0.98
N ALA A 21 8.95 11.50 -0.60
CA ALA A 21 9.53 12.47 0.34
C ALA A 21 9.56 13.90 -0.23
N TYR A 22 9.90 14.06 -1.52
CA TYR A 22 9.88 15.35 -2.20
C TYR A 22 8.46 15.91 -2.33
N LEU A 23 7.47 15.07 -2.64
CA LEU A 23 6.07 15.46 -2.79
C LEU A 23 5.52 16.16 -1.53
N PHE A 24 5.91 15.70 -0.34
CA PHE A 24 5.51 16.32 0.93
C PHE A 24 6.55 17.30 1.51
N SER A 25 7.56 17.67 0.72
CA SER A 25 8.61 18.59 1.16
C SER A 25 8.12 20.05 1.21
N PRO A 26 8.74 20.91 2.05
CA PRO A 26 8.47 22.35 2.02
C PRO A 26 8.72 22.97 0.65
N ALA A 27 9.76 22.52 -0.08
CA ALA A 27 10.07 22.99 -1.43
C ALA A 27 8.91 22.77 -2.39
N HIS A 28 8.41 21.54 -2.47
CA HIS A 28 7.28 21.25 -3.34
C HIS A 28 6.00 21.96 -2.87
N ARG A 29 5.75 22.02 -1.56
CA ARG A 29 4.59 22.72 -1.02
C ARG A 29 4.52 24.18 -1.46
N PHE A 30 5.58 24.93 -1.26
CA PHE A 30 5.58 26.37 -1.55
C PHE A 30 5.72 26.67 -3.04
N HIS A 31 6.35 25.78 -3.81
CA HIS A 31 6.29 25.81 -5.26
C HIS A 31 4.82 25.72 -5.73
N THR A 32 4.08 24.71 -5.26
CA THR A 32 2.67 24.53 -5.62
C THR A 32 1.77 25.69 -5.16
N TRP A 33 2.09 26.34 -4.03
CA TRP A 33 1.37 27.57 -3.65
C TRP A 33 1.57 28.69 -4.67
N ARG A 34 2.80 28.86 -5.18
CA ARG A 34 3.09 29.84 -6.24
C ARG A 34 2.42 29.48 -7.56
N GLU A 35 2.36 28.19 -7.93
CA GLU A 35 1.60 27.71 -9.09
C GLU A 35 0.09 27.99 -8.97
N LEU A 36 -0.48 27.79 -7.79
CA LEU A 36 -1.88 28.09 -7.52
C LEU A 36 -2.17 29.58 -7.59
N TRP A 37 -1.32 30.44 -7.03
CA TRP A 37 -1.46 31.89 -7.18
C TRP A 37 -1.31 32.34 -8.63
N LEU A 38 -0.38 31.75 -9.38
CA LEU A 38 -0.22 32.00 -10.80
C LEU A 38 -1.49 31.62 -11.57
N SER A 39 -2.05 30.43 -11.31
CA SER A 39 -3.28 29.97 -11.94
C SER A 39 -4.47 30.87 -11.63
N LEU A 40 -4.55 31.37 -10.38
CA LEU A 40 -5.56 32.35 -9.98
C LEU A 40 -5.43 33.63 -10.80
N ALA A 41 -4.23 34.23 -10.84
CA ALA A 41 -3.98 35.47 -11.55
C ALA A 41 -4.23 35.34 -13.07
N ILE A 42 -3.88 34.20 -13.66
CA ILE A 42 -4.19 33.90 -15.08
C ILE A 42 -5.70 33.87 -15.32
N ALA A 43 -6.46 33.16 -14.47
CA ALA A 43 -7.90 33.03 -14.64
C ALA A 43 -8.62 34.36 -14.38
N GLU A 44 -8.26 35.08 -13.32
CA GLU A 44 -8.77 36.42 -13.02
C GLU A 44 -8.52 37.41 -14.17
N LYS A 45 -7.34 37.36 -14.78
CA LYS A 45 -7.02 38.16 -15.97
C LYS A 45 -7.92 37.82 -17.16
N GLN A 46 -8.12 36.53 -17.44
CA GLN A 46 -8.99 36.09 -18.55
C GLN A 46 -10.44 36.56 -18.37
N LEU A 47 -10.89 36.72 -17.13
CA LEU A 47 -12.23 37.19 -16.77
C LEU A 47 -12.35 38.72 -16.64
N GLY A 48 -11.27 39.44 -16.94
CA GLY A 48 -11.26 40.89 -17.10
C GLY A 48 -10.74 41.68 -15.90
N LEU A 49 -10.16 41.05 -14.87
CA LEU A 49 -9.49 41.80 -13.80
C LEU A 49 -8.18 42.42 -14.31
N PRO A 50 -7.81 43.63 -13.81
CA PRO A 50 -6.68 44.41 -14.32
C PRO A 50 -5.33 43.84 -13.84
N ILE A 51 -4.92 42.72 -14.44
CA ILE A 51 -3.66 42.02 -14.15
C ILE A 51 -2.74 42.12 -15.39
N SER A 52 -1.55 42.69 -15.23
CA SER A 52 -0.60 42.90 -16.33
C SER A 52 0.05 41.59 -16.79
N ASP A 53 0.46 41.51 -18.06
CA ASP A 53 1.30 40.39 -18.54
C ASP A 53 2.62 40.31 -17.79
N GLU A 54 3.20 41.47 -17.45
CA GLU A 54 4.44 41.53 -16.66
C GLU A 54 4.29 40.85 -15.29
N ALA A 55 3.17 41.05 -14.59
CA ALA A 55 2.92 40.39 -13.31
C ALA A 55 2.90 38.85 -13.47
N ILE A 56 2.21 38.35 -14.50
CA ILE A 56 2.12 36.92 -14.79
C ILE A 56 3.50 36.35 -15.14
N GLU A 57 4.29 37.03 -15.97
CA GLU A 57 5.63 36.57 -16.35
C GLU A 57 6.61 36.59 -15.17
N GLN A 58 6.56 37.60 -14.31
CA GLN A 58 7.36 37.62 -13.08
C GLN A 58 6.98 36.47 -12.13
N MET A 59 5.70 36.14 -11.99
CA MET A 59 5.26 34.99 -11.19
C MET A 59 5.77 33.66 -11.76
N LYS A 60 5.62 33.46 -13.09
CA LYS A 60 6.12 32.26 -13.79
C LYS A 60 7.63 32.06 -13.63
N ALA A 61 8.40 33.14 -13.72
CA ALA A 61 9.85 33.08 -13.59
C ALA A 61 10.34 32.75 -12.16
N ASN A 62 9.45 32.79 -11.16
CA ASN A 62 9.80 32.68 -9.74
C ASN A 62 8.95 31.61 -9.02
N LEU A 63 8.59 30.50 -9.66
CA LEU A 63 7.83 29.44 -9.00
C LEU A 63 8.65 28.67 -7.96
N ASP A 64 9.93 28.45 -8.22
CA ASP A 64 10.84 27.80 -7.26
C ASP A 64 11.36 28.78 -6.20
N LEU A 65 11.51 28.27 -4.98
CA LEU A 65 12.04 29.04 -3.85
C LEU A 65 13.54 28.78 -3.68
N THR A 66 14.35 29.84 -3.60
CA THR A 66 15.76 29.77 -3.19
C THR A 66 15.89 29.67 -1.66
N PRO A 67 17.03 29.19 -1.13
CA PRO A 67 17.29 29.16 0.32
C PRO A 67 17.08 30.53 1.01
N GLU A 68 17.45 31.62 0.36
CA GLU A 68 17.28 32.98 0.89
C GLU A 68 15.80 33.37 1.00
N GLN A 69 14.97 32.88 0.08
CA GLN A 69 13.52 33.07 0.12
C GLN A 69 12.89 32.26 1.25
N PHE A 70 13.38 31.06 1.56
CA PHE A 70 12.97 30.31 2.75
C PHE A 70 13.27 31.06 4.04
N ASP A 71 14.48 31.62 4.16
CA ASP A 71 14.86 32.44 5.32
C ASP A 71 13.98 33.68 5.45
N THR A 72 13.65 34.30 4.33
CA THR A 72 12.76 35.47 4.28
C THR A 72 11.36 35.11 4.74
N ALA A 73 10.79 34.01 4.22
CA ALA A 73 9.49 33.52 4.62
C ALA A 73 9.44 33.18 6.12
N ALA A 74 10.48 32.51 6.65
CA ALA A 74 10.56 32.18 8.07
C ALA A 74 10.60 33.44 8.98
N LYS A 75 11.33 34.48 8.56
CA LYS A 75 11.35 35.79 9.27
C LYS A 75 9.98 36.46 9.25
N GLU A 76 9.32 36.45 8.10
CA GLU A 76 7.98 37.02 7.94
C GLU A 76 6.91 36.23 8.71
N GLU A 77 7.00 34.90 8.74
CA GLU A 77 6.10 34.06 9.52
C GLU A 77 6.25 34.32 11.01
N LYS A 78 7.49 34.46 11.51
CA LYS A 78 7.76 34.85 12.90
C LYS A 78 7.12 36.19 13.27
N LYS A 79 7.13 37.15 12.33
CA LYS A 79 6.54 38.48 12.50
C LYS A 79 5.02 38.46 12.44
N ARG A 80 4.44 37.77 11.45
CA ARG A 80 3.00 37.80 11.13
C ARG A 80 2.18 36.73 11.85
N ARG A 81 2.83 35.69 12.36
CA ARG A 81 2.20 34.48 12.92
C ARG A 81 1.24 33.81 11.95
N HIS A 82 1.58 33.86 10.65
CA HIS A 82 0.78 33.32 9.57
C HIS A 82 1.67 32.90 8.39
N ASP A 83 1.70 31.60 8.10
CA ASP A 83 2.55 30.99 7.05
C ASP A 83 2.19 31.48 5.64
N VAL A 84 0.92 31.40 5.24
CA VAL A 84 0.48 31.83 3.91
C VAL A 84 0.81 33.30 3.65
N MET A 85 0.49 34.21 4.59
CA MET A 85 0.77 35.63 4.41
C MET A 85 2.27 35.96 4.41
N ALA A 86 3.09 35.18 5.11
CA ALA A 86 4.54 35.29 4.99
C ALA A 86 4.99 34.95 3.57
N HIS A 87 4.49 33.86 2.99
CA HIS A 87 4.82 33.46 1.63
C HIS A 87 4.25 34.38 0.55
N VAL A 88 3.06 34.98 0.75
CA VAL A 88 2.54 36.05 -0.13
C VAL A 88 3.52 37.21 -0.19
N HIS A 89 4.00 37.67 0.98
CA HIS A 89 4.97 38.77 1.04
C HIS A 89 6.30 38.39 0.37
N THR A 90 6.85 37.21 0.69
CA THR A 90 8.09 36.71 0.09
C THR A 90 7.98 36.56 -1.43
N PHE A 91 6.83 36.13 -1.95
CA PHE A 91 6.62 36.02 -3.39
C PHE A 91 6.51 37.39 -4.07
N GLY A 92 5.78 38.33 -3.44
CA GLY A 92 5.69 39.71 -3.93
C GLY A 92 7.03 40.46 -3.98
N GLN A 93 8.01 40.10 -3.13
CA GLN A 93 9.36 40.69 -3.19
C GLN A 93 10.13 40.32 -4.47
N VAL A 94 9.91 39.11 -5.00
CA VAL A 94 10.58 38.64 -6.22
C VAL A 94 9.73 38.80 -7.48
N ALA A 95 8.44 39.08 -7.32
CA ALA A 95 7.51 39.45 -8.39
C ALA A 95 6.83 40.79 -8.06
N PRO A 96 7.57 41.91 -8.04
CA PRO A 96 7.06 43.22 -7.61
C PRO A 96 5.86 43.71 -8.44
N ALA A 97 5.79 43.40 -9.73
CA ALA A 97 4.63 43.75 -10.57
C ALA A 97 3.37 42.97 -10.17
N ALA A 98 3.54 41.79 -9.56
CA ALA A 98 2.45 40.94 -9.07
C ALA A 98 2.13 41.15 -7.57
N ALA A 99 2.97 41.86 -6.81
CA ALA A 99 2.87 41.95 -5.34
C ALA A 99 1.50 42.42 -4.83
N GLY A 100 0.82 43.29 -5.58
CA GLY A 100 -0.51 43.80 -5.24
C GLY A 100 -1.68 42.90 -5.65
N ILE A 101 -1.44 41.87 -6.49
CA ILE A 101 -2.49 40.97 -7.00
C ILE A 101 -2.32 39.52 -6.54
N ILE A 102 -1.19 39.15 -5.95
CA ILE A 102 -1.02 37.81 -5.37
C ILE A 102 -2.06 37.63 -4.27
N HIS A 103 -2.82 36.54 -4.37
CA HIS A 103 -3.88 36.17 -3.42
C HIS A 103 -5.15 37.04 -3.47
N LEU A 104 -5.37 37.80 -4.54
CA LEU A 104 -6.55 38.64 -4.72
C LEU A 104 -7.84 37.81 -4.55
N GLY A 105 -8.78 38.30 -3.74
CA GLY A 105 -10.07 37.65 -3.48
C GLY A 105 -10.04 36.34 -2.67
N ALA A 106 -8.87 35.71 -2.54
CA ALA A 106 -8.72 34.40 -1.93
C ALA A 106 -8.57 34.45 -0.40
N THR A 107 -8.74 33.27 0.22
CA THR A 107 -8.38 33.01 1.62
C THR A 107 -7.21 32.01 1.65
N SER A 108 -6.53 31.86 2.78
CA SER A 108 -5.37 30.96 2.93
C SER A 108 -5.64 29.53 2.46
N CYS A 109 -6.86 29.01 2.67
CA CYS A 109 -7.28 27.70 2.18
C CYS A 109 -7.26 27.56 0.66
N TYR A 110 -7.25 28.65 -0.11
CA TYR A 110 -7.05 28.56 -1.55
C TYR A 110 -5.72 27.89 -1.89
N VAL A 111 -4.63 28.20 -1.19
CA VAL A 111 -3.34 27.56 -1.47
C VAL A 111 -3.10 26.32 -0.61
N THR A 112 -3.49 26.33 0.66
CA THR A 112 -3.19 25.19 1.54
C THR A 112 -3.99 23.94 1.17
N ASP A 113 -5.31 24.09 1.01
CA ASP A 113 -6.20 22.94 0.81
C ASP A 113 -6.13 22.40 -0.62
N ASN A 114 -6.03 23.28 -1.63
CA ASN A 114 -5.86 22.84 -3.02
C ASN A 114 -4.50 22.17 -3.24
N ALA A 115 -3.41 22.67 -2.63
CA ALA A 115 -2.12 22.00 -2.68
C ALA A 115 -2.16 20.63 -1.99
N ASP A 116 -2.80 20.52 -0.82
CA ASP A 116 -2.96 19.22 -0.15
C ASP A 116 -3.72 18.21 -1.04
N LEU A 117 -4.78 18.62 -1.73
CA LEU A 117 -5.52 17.76 -2.67
C LEU A 117 -4.65 17.33 -3.87
N ILE A 118 -3.81 18.23 -4.41
CA ILE A 118 -2.83 17.90 -5.45
C ILE A 118 -1.83 16.85 -4.94
N PHE A 119 -1.29 17.02 -3.73
CA PHE A 119 -0.34 16.08 -3.14
C PHE A 119 -0.97 14.72 -2.87
N ILE A 120 -2.17 14.70 -2.29
CA ILE A 120 -2.90 13.45 -2.01
C ILE A 120 -3.16 12.68 -3.30
N ARG A 121 -3.70 13.33 -4.33
CA ARG A 121 -3.99 12.68 -5.62
C ARG A 121 -2.71 12.13 -6.26
N THR A 122 -1.64 12.92 -6.25
CA THR A 122 -0.33 12.51 -6.79
C THR A 122 0.27 11.34 -6.02
N ALA A 123 0.17 11.37 -4.68
CA ALA A 123 0.67 10.30 -3.82
C ALA A 123 -0.10 8.99 -4.04
N LEU A 124 -1.43 9.05 -4.15
CA LEU A 124 -2.25 7.88 -4.49
C LEU A 124 -1.86 7.32 -5.87
N THR A 125 -1.57 8.17 -6.84
CA THR A 125 -1.06 7.74 -8.15
C THR A 125 0.27 6.98 -8.02
N TYR A 126 1.22 7.48 -7.24
CA TYR A 126 2.49 6.79 -7.00
C TYR A 126 2.27 5.42 -6.33
N LEU A 127 1.43 5.35 -5.29
CA LEU A 127 1.12 4.09 -4.61
C LEU A 127 0.42 3.10 -5.54
N MET A 128 -0.51 3.55 -6.39
CA MET A 128 -1.24 2.69 -7.31
C MET A 128 -0.30 2.03 -8.33
N ARG A 129 0.67 2.79 -8.83
CA ARG A 129 1.73 2.28 -9.73
C ARG A 129 2.60 1.24 -9.02
N SER A 130 3.12 1.55 -7.82
CA SER A 130 3.93 0.61 -7.03
C SER A 130 3.16 -0.68 -6.68
N LEU A 131 1.88 -0.56 -6.34
CA LEU A 131 1.02 -1.69 -6.04
C LEU A 131 0.80 -2.60 -7.26
N ALA A 132 0.61 -2.02 -8.45
CA ALA A 132 0.50 -2.80 -9.69
C ALA A 132 1.79 -3.59 -10.00
N VAL A 133 2.97 -2.99 -9.76
CA VAL A 133 4.25 -3.71 -9.89
C VAL A 133 4.32 -4.86 -8.89
N LEU A 134 4.02 -4.63 -7.61
CA LEU A 134 3.99 -5.69 -6.59
C LEU A 134 3.06 -6.86 -6.98
N ILE A 135 1.84 -6.55 -7.42
CA ILE A 135 0.87 -7.57 -7.88
C ILE A 135 1.45 -8.36 -9.06
N SER A 136 2.10 -7.70 -10.01
CA SER A 136 2.76 -8.36 -11.14
C SER A 136 3.86 -9.33 -10.69
N ARG A 137 4.73 -8.92 -9.74
CA ARG A 137 5.81 -9.78 -9.21
C ARG A 137 5.27 -11.02 -8.49
N LEU A 138 4.27 -10.84 -7.61
CA LEU A 138 3.64 -11.96 -6.92
C LEU A 138 2.88 -12.87 -7.88
N SER A 139 2.31 -12.33 -8.96
CA SER A 139 1.63 -13.12 -9.99
C SER A 139 2.61 -14.00 -10.77
N ALA A 140 3.80 -13.49 -11.09
CA ALA A 140 4.87 -14.28 -11.69
C ALA A 140 5.32 -15.41 -10.75
N PHE A 141 5.51 -15.12 -9.46
CA PHE A 141 5.81 -16.12 -8.43
C PHE A 141 4.71 -17.18 -8.32
N ALA A 142 3.44 -16.75 -8.30
CA ALA A 142 2.29 -17.65 -8.22
C ALA A 142 2.22 -18.60 -9.42
N ALA A 143 2.46 -18.08 -10.64
CA ALA A 143 2.49 -18.87 -11.86
C ALA A 143 3.65 -19.88 -11.86
N GLN A 144 4.85 -19.46 -11.45
CA GLN A 144 6.04 -20.31 -11.36
C GLN A 144 5.81 -21.51 -10.43
N TYR A 145 5.20 -21.27 -9.27
CA TYR A 145 4.99 -22.30 -8.24
C TYR A 145 3.55 -22.84 -8.19
N ARG A 146 2.79 -22.69 -9.29
CA ARG A 146 1.36 -23.03 -9.34
C ARG A 146 1.05 -24.48 -9.00
N ALA A 147 1.96 -25.39 -9.32
CA ALA A 147 1.81 -26.84 -9.15
C ALA A 147 2.78 -27.45 -8.12
N LEU A 148 3.48 -26.63 -7.32
CA LEU A 148 4.35 -27.12 -6.24
C LEU A 148 3.52 -27.40 -4.98
N PRO A 149 3.27 -28.65 -4.58
CA PRO A 149 2.50 -28.95 -3.39
C PRO A 149 3.19 -28.40 -2.14
N THR A 150 2.40 -27.92 -1.18
CA THR A 150 2.85 -27.49 0.15
C THR A 150 1.78 -27.84 1.16
N LEU A 151 2.20 -28.09 2.41
CA LEU A 151 1.28 -28.38 3.50
C LEU A 151 0.32 -27.21 3.71
N GLY A 152 -0.99 -27.48 3.74
CA GLY A 152 -1.99 -26.48 4.11
C GLY A 152 -1.97 -26.22 5.62
N PHE A 153 -2.37 -25.02 6.03
CA PHE A 153 -2.41 -24.66 7.44
C PHE A 153 -3.75 -24.02 7.80
N THR A 154 -4.43 -24.60 8.79
CA THR A 154 -5.56 -23.98 9.50
C THR A 154 -5.27 -24.06 10.99
N HIS A 155 -5.45 -22.97 11.74
CA HIS A 155 -4.95 -22.85 13.13
C HIS A 155 -3.42 -23.09 13.26
N PHE A 156 -2.69 -22.91 12.17
CA PHE A 156 -1.28 -23.31 12.03
C PHE A 156 -1.01 -24.78 12.37
N GLN A 157 -2.03 -25.64 12.22
CA GLN A 157 -1.92 -27.10 12.23
C GLN A 157 -1.91 -27.65 10.79
N PRO A 158 -1.25 -28.80 10.56
CA PRO A 158 -1.28 -29.50 9.29
C PRO A 158 -2.73 -29.70 8.80
N ALA A 159 -2.99 -29.33 7.55
CA ALA A 159 -4.26 -29.49 6.85
C ALA A 159 -4.03 -29.95 5.41
N GLN A 160 -5.12 -30.27 4.69
CA GLN A 160 -5.09 -30.70 3.28
C GLN A 160 -4.14 -29.84 2.44
N LEU A 161 -3.40 -30.50 1.53
CA LEU A 161 -2.39 -29.83 0.75
C LEU A 161 -2.98 -28.72 -0.13
N THR A 162 -2.15 -27.72 -0.37
CA THR A 162 -2.36 -26.68 -1.38
C THR A 162 -1.12 -26.60 -2.25
N THR A 163 -0.97 -25.55 -3.06
CA THR A 163 0.31 -25.27 -3.74
C THR A 163 0.89 -23.94 -3.28
N VAL A 164 2.21 -23.79 -3.40
CA VAL A 164 2.91 -22.54 -3.07
C VAL A 164 2.32 -21.38 -3.87
N GLY A 165 2.07 -21.58 -5.18
CA GLY A 165 1.42 -20.58 -6.01
C GLY A 165 -0.04 -20.32 -5.62
N LYS A 166 -0.80 -21.36 -5.24
CA LYS A 166 -2.17 -21.17 -4.75
C LYS A 166 -2.23 -20.39 -3.44
N ARG A 167 -1.25 -20.54 -2.54
CA ARG A 167 -1.13 -19.70 -1.34
C ARG A 167 -0.88 -18.23 -1.72
N ALA A 168 0.00 -17.96 -2.67
CA ALA A 168 0.28 -16.60 -3.15
C ALA A 168 -0.96 -15.91 -3.75
N THR A 169 -1.89 -16.65 -4.36
CA THR A 169 -3.15 -16.03 -4.86
C THR A 169 -4.03 -15.44 -3.76
N LEU A 170 -3.93 -15.89 -2.50
CA LEU A 170 -4.65 -15.25 -1.39
C LEU A 170 -4.10 -13.85 -1.13
N TRP A 171 -2.78 -13.70 -1.17
CA TRP A 171 -2.10 -12.41 -1.02
C TRP A 171 -2.46 -11.47 -2.16
N ILE A 172 -2.42 -11.96 -3.41
CA ILE A 172 -2.73 -11.18 -4.59
C ILE A 172 -4.20 -10.72 -4.56
N GLN A 173 -5.13 -11.57 -4.13
CA GLN A 173 -6.55 -11.21 -4.04
C GLN A 173 -6.79 -10.00 -3.13
N GLU A 174 -6.14 -9.96 -1.97
CA GLU A 174 -6.26 -8.80 -1.07
C GLU A 174 -5.65 -7.54 -1.70
N LEU A 175 -4.48 -7.65 -2.34
CA LEU A 175 -3.84 -6.53 -3.05
C LEU A 175 -4.69 -6.01 -4.22
N LEU A 176 -5.46 -6.86 -4.90
CA LEU A 176 -6.42 -6.42 -5.92
C LEU A 176 -7.55 -5.56 -5.30
N TRP A 177 -8.00 -5.90 -4.09
CA TRP A 177 -8.98 -5.06 -3.39
C TRP A 177 -8.39 -3.72 -2.94
N ASP A 178 -7.13 -3.72 -2.49
CA ASP A 178 -6.43 -2.47 -2.18
C ASP A 178 -6.24 -1.60 -3.43
N LEU A 179 -5.86 -2.20 -4.57
CA LEU A 179 -5.73 -1.49 -5.85
C LEU A 179 -7.05 -0.85 -6.27
N ARG A 180 -8.15 -1.60 -6.19
CA ARG A 180 -9.50 -1.07 -6.43
C ARG A 180 -9.82 0.11 -5.51
N ASN A 181 -9.55 -0.02 -4.21
CA ASN A 181 -9.88 1.00 -3.22
C ASN A 181 -9.05 2.27 -3.38
N ILE A 182 -7.75 2.14 -3.66
CA ILE A 182 -6.83 3.26 -3.91
C ILE A 182 -7.20 3.96 -5.23
N LYS A 183 -7.50 3.20 -6.29
CA LYS A 183 -7.96 3.77 -7.57
C LYS A 183 -9.23 4.59 -7.39
N ARG A 184 -10.25 4.01 -6.77
CA ARG A 184 -11.49 4.73 -6.43
C ARG A 184 -11.18 6.01 -5.63
N SER A 185 -10.39 5.89 -4.56
CA SER A 185 -10.05 7.04 -3.73
C SER A 185 -9.29 8.13 -4.48
N ARG A 186 -8.51 7.80 -5.51
CA ARG A 186 -7.80 8.79 -6.32
C ARG A 186 -8.74 9.48 -7.31
N ASP A 187 -9.60 8.70 -7.95
CA ASP A 187 -10.53 9.16 -8.98
C ASP A 187 -11.68 9.99 -8.36
N ASP A 188 -12.03 9.75 -7.10
CA ASP A 188 -13.06 10.49 -6.34
C ASP A 188 -12.56 11.84 -5.76
N ILE A 189 -11.27 12.21 -5.91
CA ILE A 189 -10.75 13.48 -5.38
C ILE A 189 -11.07 14.61 -6.35
N GLY A 190 -11.97 15.49 -5.91
CA GLY A 190 -12.20 16.81 -6.50
C GLY A 190 -11.30 17.90 -5.93
N PHE A 191 -11.33 19.05 -6.60
CA PHE A 191 -10.61 20.26 -6.17
C PHE A 191 -11.45 21.09 -5.19
N ARG A 192 -10.82 21.87 -4.30
CA ARG A 192 -11.58 22.86 -3.49
C ARG A 192 -11.97 24.05 -4.36
N GLY A 193 -11.03 24.55 -5.16
CA GLY A 193 -11.23 25.73 -6.00
C GLY A 193 -11.23 27.05 -5.22
N VAL A 194 -11.92 28.07 -5.75
CA VAL A 194 -12.02 29.43 -5.20
C VAL A 194 -13.32 29.62 -4.44
N LYS A 195 -13.32 29.31 -3.14
CA LYS A 195 -14.53 29.27 -2.31
C LYS A 195 -14.68 30.41 -1.28
N GLY A 196 -13.66 31.26 -1.15
CA GLY A 196 -13.63 32.31 -0.13
C GLY A 196 -13.52 31.75 1.30
N THR A 197 -13.73 32.61 2.30
CA THR A 197 -13.48 32.31 3.73
C THR A 197 -14.47 31.33 4.35
N THR A 198 -15.73 31.30 3.89
CA THR A 198 -16.80 30.46 4.46
C THR A 198 -17.52 29.63 3.40
N GLY A 199 -16.93 29.47 2.21
CA GLY A 199 -17.50 28.68 1.13
C GLY A 199 -18.45 29.43 0.20
N THR A 200 -18.79 30.69 0.51
CA THR A 200 -19.83 31.47 -0.20
C THR A 200 -19.30 32.30 -1.36
N GLN A 201 -17.98 32.33 -1.59
CA GLN A 201 -17.37 33.08 -2.69
C GLN A 201 -17.61 34.61 -2.68
N ALA A 202 -18.09 35.17 -1.57
CA ALA A 202 -18.51 36.57 -1.47
C ALA A 202 -17.42 37.58 -1.88
N SER A 203 -16.14 37.30 -1.58
CA SER A 203 -15.02 38.14 -1.99
C SER A 203 -14.83 38.17 -3.51
N PHE A 204 -14.97 37.02 -4.18
CA PHE A 204 -14.88 36.93 -5.63
C PHE A 204 -16.12 37.55 -6.31
N LEU A 205 -17.31 37.33 -5.76
CA LEU A 205 -18.53 37.97 -6.25
C LEU A 205 -18.44 39.50 -6.19
N ALA A 206 -17.86 40.03 -5.12
CA ALA A 206 -17.60 41.47 -5.00
C ALA A 206 -16.54 41.96 -5.99
N LEU A 207 -15.50 41.17 -6.28
CA LEU A 207 -14.48 41.51 -7.29
C LEU A 207 -15.04 41.56 -8.72
N PHE A 208 -16.09 40.80 -8.99
CA PHE A 208 -16.79 40.78 -10.27
C PHE A 208 -18.11 41.55 -10.25
N ASP A 209 -18.27 42.55 -9.37
CA ASP A 209 -19.42 43.45 -9.33
C ASP A 209 -20.80 42.74 -9.26
N GLY A 210 -20.86 41.56 -8.63
CA GLY A 210 -22.09 40.76 -8.52
C GLY A 210 -22.34 39.80 -9.69
N ASP A 211 -21.40 39.64 -10.61
CA ASP A 211 -21.49 38.71 -11.73
C ASP A 211 -21.23 37.26 -11.26
N HIS A 212 -22.30 36.49 -11.09
CA HIS A 212 -22.26 35.10 -10.66
C HIS A 212 -21.61 34.17 -11.68
N ASP A 213 -21.83 34.41 -12.98
CA ASP A 213 -21.32 33.55 -14.06
C ASP A 213 -19.78 33.61 -14.09
N LYS A 214 -19.20 34.80 -13.88
CA LYS A 214 -17.74 34.95 -13.76
C LYS A 214 -17.16 34.24 -12.55
N VAL A 215 -17.88 34.17 -11.43
CA VAL A 215 -17.41 33.45 -10.23
C VAL A 215 -17.39 31.94 -10.51
N GLU A 216 -18.41 31.40 -11.17
CA GLU A 216 -18.45 29.98 -11.57
C GLU A 216 -17.39 29.66 -12.63
N GLU A 217 -17.17 30.57 -13.59
CA GLU A 217 -16.14 30.41 -14.62
C GLU A 217 -14.73 30.47 -13.99
N LEU A 218 -14.49 31.37 -13.02
CA LEU A 218 -13.22 31.43 -12.29
C LEU A 218 -12.92 30.09 -11.60
N ASP A 219 -13.90 29.53 -10.89
CA ASP A 219 -13.75 28.25 -10.20
C ASP A 219 -13.48 27.09 -11.17
N THR A 220 -14.17 27.09 -12.32
CA THR A 220 -13.96 26.11 -13.39
C THR A 220 -12.56 26.22 -13.99
N LEU A 221 -12.11 27.45 -14.30
CA LEU A 221 -10.81 27.70 -14.91
C LEU A 221 -9.65 27.28 -13.99
N VAL A 222 -9.66 27.69 -12.71
CA VAL A 222 -8.57 27.32 -11.78
C VAL A 222 -8.54 25.81 -11.52
N THR A 223 -9.69 25.15 -11.52
CA THR A 223 -9.81 23.69 -11.36
C THR A 223 -9.18 22.97 -12.54
N LYS A 224 -9.51 23.39 -13.77
CA LYS A 224 -8.94 22.84 -14.99
C LYS A 224 -7.44 23.10 -15.10
N LEU A 225 -6.98 24.31 -14.76
CA LEU A 225 -5.56 24.65 -14.73
C LEU A 225 -4.78 23.81 -13.71
N SER A 226 -5.42 23.39 -12.61
CA SER A 226 -4.85 22.48 -11.61
C SER A 226 -4.98 21.00 -11.99
N GLY A 227 -5.52 20.71 -13.19
CA GLY A 227 -5.66 19.37 -13.74
C GLY A 227 -6.72 18.52 -13.04
N PHE A 228 -7.75 19.12 -12.43
CA PHE A 228 -8.90 18.39 -11.86
C PHE A 228 -10.09 18.44 -12.82
N GLU A 229 -10.89 17.37 -12.82
CA GLU A 229 -12.11 17.31 -13.65
C GLU A 229 -13.24 18.16 -13.05
N TYR A 230 -13.30 18.27 -11.73
CA TYR A 230 -14.34 19.03 -11.02
C TYR A 230 -13.82 19.64 -9.71
N ALA A 231 -14.51 20.70 -9.27
CA ALA A 231 -14.40 21.23 -7.92
C ALA A 231 -15.60 20.81 -7.08
N TYR A 232 -15.42 20.77 -5.76
CA TYR A 232 -16.54 20.54 -4.84
C TYR A 232 -17.55 21.69 -4.97
N PRO A 233 -18.83 21.39 -5.21
CA PRO A 233 -19.85 22.42 -5.40
C PRO A 233 -20.25 23.08 -4.07
N VAL A 234 -20.11 22.35 -2.96
CA VAL A 234 -20.42 22.84 -1.61
C VAL A 234 -19.22 22.58 -0.72
N THR A 235 -18.64 23.66 -0.22
CA THR A 235 -17.56 23.61 0.77
C THR A 235 -17.85 24.62 1.87
N SER A 236 -17.11 24.48 2.96
CA SER A 236 -16.99 25.53 3.95
C SER A 236 -15.74 26.38 3.67
N GLN A 237 -15.00 26.79 4.70
CA GLN A 237 -13.66 27.36 4.53
C GLN A 237 -12.70 26.38 3.84
N THR A 238 -12.92 25.07 3.96
CA THR A 238 -12.04 23.99 3.49
C THR A 238 -12.78 22.98 2.63
N TYR A 239 -12.05 22.08 1.95
CA TYR A 239 -12.68 20.83 1.56
C TYR A 239 -13.07 20.05 2.83
N SER A 240 -14.10 19.20 2.76
CA SER A 240 -14.56 18.44 3.93
C SER A 240 -13.47 17.48 4.41
N ARG A 241 -13.13 17.51 5.70
CA ARG A 241 -12.14 16.57 6.28
C ARG A 241 -12.61 15.11 6.28
N LYS A 242 -13.86 14.84 5.88
CA LYS A 242 -14.29 13.50 5.51
C LYS A 242 -13.48 12.90 4.34
N ILE A 243 -12.96 13.73 3.45
CA ILE A 243 -12.13 13.26 2.35
C ILE A 243 -10.81 12.67 2.86
N ASP A 244 -10.24 13.23 3.94
CA ASP A 244 -9.05 12.66 4.59
C ASP A 244 -9.35 11.27 5.18
N ILE A 245 -10.57 11.02 5.68
CA ILE A 245 -11.02 9.69 6.12
C ILE A 245 -11.04 8.73 4.93
N ASP A 246 -11.70 9.13 3.85
CA ASP A 246 -11.94 8.27 2.69
C ASP A 246 -10.64 7.95 1.93
N VAL A 247 -9.63 8.83 2.03
CA VAL A 247 -8.27 8.63 1.50
C VAL A 247 -7.42 7.73 2.39
N LEU A 248 -7.46 7.90 3.71
CA LEU A 248 -6.65 7.10 4.62
C LEU A 248 -7.22 5.70 4.88
N SER A 249 -8.51 5.49 4.66
CA SER A 249 -9.15 4.18 4.87
C SER A 249 -8.57 3.08 3.96
N PRO A 250 -8.42 3.28 2.63
CA PRO A 250 -7.70 2.34 1.75
C PRO A 250 -6.25 2.07 2.19
N LEU A 251 -5.54 3.08 2.71
CA LEU A 251 -4.17 2.90 3.18
C LEU A 251 -4.10 2.04 4.45
N ALA A 252 -5.04 2.24 5.38
CA ALA A 252 -5.16 1.37 6.55
C ALA A 252 -5.50 -0.08 6.16
N SER A 253 -6.39 -0.27 5.19
CA SER A 253 -6.68 -1.60 4.60
C SER A 253 -5.42 -2.25 4.02
N LEU A 254 -4.66 -1.52 3.21
CA LEU A 254 -3.38 -1.98 2.67
C LEU A 254 -2.40 -2.38 3.78
N GLY A 255 -2.39 -1.65 4.90
CA GLY A 255 -1.63 -2.02 6.09
C GLY A 255 -2.01 -3.41 6.62
N ALA A 256 -3.29 -3.75 6.69
CA ALA A 256 -3.72 -5.09 7.13
C ALA A 256 -3.24 -6.19 6.16
N THR A 257 -3.39 -5.97 4.86
CA THR A 257 -2.94 -6.91 3.82
C THR A 257 -1.42 -7.10 3.85
N ALA A 258 -0.66 -6.01 3.89
CA ALA A 258 0.79 -6.08 3.98
C ALA A 258 1.28 -6.81 5.23
N HIS A 259 0.64 -6.57 6.38
CA HIS A 259 0.95 -7.24 7.64
C HIS A 259 0.70 -8.74 7.55
N LYS A 260 -0.43 -9.14 6.98
CA LYS A 260 -0.81 -10.55 6.78
C LYS A 260 0.18 -11.28 5.86
N ILE A 261 0.51 -10.69 4.71
CA ILE A 261 1.48 -11.26 3.76
C ILE A 261 2.84 -11.45 4.43
N ALA A 262 3.36 -10.40 5.06
CA ALA A 262 4.67 -10.46 5.68
C ALA A 262 4.70 -11.40 6.91
N THR A 263 3.60 -11.55 7.63
CA THR A 263 3.48 -12.54 8.71
C THR A 263 3.51 -13.97 8.17
N ASP A 264 2.79 -14.28 7.09
CA ASP A 264 2.88 -15.60 6.44
C ASP A 264 4.33 -15.89 6.01
N LEU A 265 5.02 -14.93 5.40
CA LEU A 265 6.42 -15.09 4.99
C LEU A 265 7.35 -15.37 6.18
N ARG A 266 7.14 -14.70 7.33
CA ARG A 266 7.89 -14.95 8.56
C ARG A 266 7.66 -16.36 9.10
N LEU A 267 6.43 -16.86 9.02
CA LEU A 267 6.10 -18.24 9.40
C LEU A 267 6.73 -19.25 8.43
N LEU A 268 6.68 -19.00 7.12
CA LEU A 268 7.32 -19.85 6.11
C LEU A 268 8.85 -19.88 6.25
N ALA A 269 9.46 -18.77 6.67
CA ALA A 269 10.89 -18.70 6.99
C ALA A 269 11.24 -19.55 8.23
N ASN A 270 10.41 -19.52 9.27
CA ASN A 270 10.57 -20.42 10.42
C ASN A 270 10.51 -21.90 10.00
N LEU A 271 9.57 -22.21 9.09
CA LEU A 271 9.41 -23.52 8.49
C LEU A 271 10.52 -23.89 7.48
N LYS A 272 11.39 -22.95 7.11
CA LYS A 272 12.45 -23.07 6.08
C LYS A 272 11.91 -23.45 4.69
N GLU A 273 10.65 -23.13 4.42
CA GLU A 273 10.03 -23.38 3.11
C GLU A 273 10.27 -22.24 2.13
N VAL A 274 10.22 -21.02 2.64
CA VAL A 274 10.42 -19.79 1.87
C VAL A 274 11.23 -18.81 2.70
N GLU A 275 12.27 -18.22 2.10
CA GLU A 275 13.06 -17.13 2.69
C GLU A 275 12.90 -15.84 1.86
N GLU A 276 13.05 -14.69 2.52
CA GLU A 276 13.20 -13.40 1.83
C GLU A 276 14.58 -13.31 1.16
N PRO A 277 14.75 -12.45 0.13
CA PRO A 277 16.03 -12.28 -0.53
C PRO A 277 17.14 -11.87 0.44
N PHE A 278 18.32 -12.45 0.22
CA PHE A 278 19.50 -12.24 1.05
C PHE A 278 20.66 -11.78 0.18
N GLU A 279 21.15 -10.56 0.41
CA GLU A 279 22.30 -10.04 -0.36
C GLU A 279 23.56 -10.85 -0.02
N SER A 280 24.48 -10.98 -0.99
CA SER A 280 25.71 -11.75 -0.84
C SER A 280 26.61 -11.28 0.31
N THR A 281 26.51 -10.00 0.69
CA THR A 281 27.26 -9.37 1.79
C THR A 281 26.42 -9.11 3.04
N GLN A 282 25.14 -9.50 3.06
CA GLN A 282 24.24 -9.27 4.18
C GLN A 282 24.66 -10.10 5.40
N ILE A 283 24.72 -9.47 6.58
CA ILE A 283 24.96 -10.16 7.85
C ILE A 283 23.60 -10.40 8.52
N GLY A 284 23.17 -11.67 8.61
CA GLY A 284 21.88 -12.04 9.18
C GLY A 284 21.81 -11.97 10.71
N SER A 285 22.94 -12.18 11.39
CA SER A 285 23.08 -12.14 12.86
C SER A 285 24.53 -11.79 13.21
N SER A 286 24.73 -10.94 14.22
CA SER A 286 26.06 -10.59 14.72
C SER A 286 26.81 -11.75 15.38
N ALA A 287 26.13 -12.83 15.75
CA ALA A 287 26.70 -13.95 16.51
C ALA A 287 26.48 -15.35 15.89
N MET A 288 25.56 -15.50 14.93
CA MET A 288 25.17 -16.81 14.38
C MET A 288 25.24 -16.84 12.85
N ALA A 289 26.32 -17.38 12.29
CA ALA A 289 26.60 -17.35 10.85
C ALA A 289 25.56 -18.05 9.96
N TYR A 290 24.86 -19.07 10.49
CA TYR A 290 23.83 -19.81 9.74
C TYR A 290 22.43 -19.17 9.81
N LYS A 291 22.23 -18.16 10.69
CA LYS A 291 20.89 -17.64 11.00
C LYS A 291 20.52 -16.50 10.04
N ARG A 292 19.49 -16.74 9.23
CA ARG A 292 18.84 -15.73 8.38
C ARG A 292 17.51 -15.31 9.01
N ASN A 293 17.31 -14.01 9.18
CA ASN A 293 16.10 -13.45 9.77
C ASN A 293 15.26 -12.76 8.69
N PRO A 294 13.93 -12.87 8.72
CA PRO A 294 13.03 -12.21 7.78
C PRO A 294 12.84 -10.70 8.13
N MET A 295 13.94 -9.95 8.21
CA MET A 295 13.95 -8.57 8.73
C MET A 295 13.22 -7.58 7.84
N ARG A 296 13.17 -7.80 6.51
CA ARG A 296 12.40 -6.96 5.59
C ARG A 296 10.91 -7.18 5.84
N SER A 297 10.50 -8.43 5.98
CA SER A 297 9.11 -8.80 6.33
C SER A 297 8.71 -8.30 7.73
N GLU A 298 9.61 -8.33 8.71
CA GLU A 298 9.36 -7.76 10.05
C GLU A 298 9.20 -6.23 10.00
N ARG A 299 10.00 -5.54 9.17
CA ARG A 299 9.86 -4.10 8.93
C ARG A 299 8.51 -3.77 8.30
N VAL A 300 8.08 -4.54 7.30
CA VAL A 300 6.73 -4.43 6.71
C VAL A 300 5.66 -4.54 7.79
N CYS A 301 5.71 -5.59 8.62
CA CYS A 301 4.74 -5.76 9.72
C CYS A 301 4.73 -4.58 10.70
N SER A 302 5.90 -4.01 11.00
CA SER A 302 6.03 -2.88 11.92
C SER A 302 5.37 -1.62 11.36
N LEU A 303 5.73 -1.23 10.14
CA LEU A 303 5.24 -0.02 9.49
C LEU A 303 3.78 -0.15 9.05
N ALA A 304 3.36 -1.32 8.59
CA ALA A 304 1.97 -1.59 8.27
C ALA A 304 1.05 -1.41 9.49
N ARG A 305 1.52 -1.71 10.71
CA ARG A 305 0.78 -1.43 11.96
C ARG A 305 0.61 0.06 12.23
N HIS A 306 1.64 0.87 11.96
CA HIS A 306 1.54 2.34 12.03
C HIS A 306 0.50 2.84 11.04
N LEU A 307 0.56 2.38 9.78
CA LEU A 307 -0.37 2.75 8.72
C LEU A 307 -1.83 2.46 9.07
N MET A 308 -2.11 1.29 9.65
CA MET A 308 -3.45 0.95 10.16
C MET A 308 -3.96 1.93 11.22
N THR A 309 -3.06 2.44 12.08
CA THR A 309 -3.41 3.28 13.23
C THR A 309 -3.72 4.73 12.82
N LEU A 310 -2.99 5.26 11.82
CA LEU A 310 -3.11 6.66 11.39
C LEU A 310 -4.51 7.06 10.92
N HIS A 311 -5.31 6.12 10.41
CA HIS A 311 -6.68 6.40 9.97
C HIS A 311 -7.59 6.96 11.08
N GLN A 312 -7.36 6.56 12.34
CA GLN A 312 -8.12 7.06 13.48
C GLN A 312 -7.98 8.58 13.66
N ASN A 313 -6.81 9.15 13.33
CA ASN A 313 -6.60 10.59 13.40
C ASN A 313 -7.56 11.35 12.46
N ALA A 314 -7.78 10.86 11.24
CA ALA A 314 -8.70 11.48 10.29
C ALA A 314 -10.16 11.36 10.75
N LEU A 315 -10.56 10.21 11.30
CA LEU A 315 -11.89 10.01 11.87
C LEU A 315 -12.18 11.02 12.98
N MET A 316 -11.27 11.13 13.95
CA MET A 316 -11.41 12.04 15.08
C MET A 316 -11.40 13.50 14.62
N THR A 317 -10.46 13.88 13.76
CA THR A 317 -10.33 15.25 13.23
C THR A 317 -11.59 15.71 12.51
N SER A 318 -12.15 14.87 11.62
CA SER A 318 -13.37 15.22 10.89
C SER A 318 -14.58 15.34 11.81
N SER A 319 -14.69 14.47 12.82
CA SER A 319 -15.86 14.40 13.72
C SER A 319 -16.07 15.66 14.58
N VAL A 320 -15.00 16.44 14.79
CA VAL A 320 -15.00 17.62 15.67
C VAL A 320 -14.82 18.93 14.93
N GLN A 321 -14.88 18.95 13.60
CA GLN A 321 -14.91 20.20 12.83
C GLN A 321 -16.20 20.98 13.15
N TRP A 322 -16.06 22.16 13.75
CA TRP A 322 -17.22 22.99 14.10
C TRP A 322 -17.58 23.93 12.94
N PHE A 323 -18.84 23.86 12.51
CA PHE A 323 -19.42 24.72 11.47
C PHE A 323 -18.52 24.81 10.22
N GLU A 324 -18.13 26.01 9.80
CA GLU A 324 -17.38 26.21 8.57
C GLU A 324 -15.88 25.89 8.65
N ARG A 325 -15.28 25.82 9.85
CA ARG A 325 -13.94 25.25 10.15
C ARG A 325 -13.50 25.55 11.58
N THR A 326 -12.74 24.62 12.16
CA THR A 326 -11.81 24.87 13.28
C THR A 326 -10.38 24.48 12.91
N LEU A 327 -9.38 25.19 13.44
CA LEU A 327 -7.97 25.09 13.02
C LEU A 327 -7.19 23.93 13.68
N ASP A 328 -7.83 23.18 14.57
CA ASP A 328 -7.27 21.98 15.21
C ASP A 328 -6.94 20.86 14.21
N ASP A 329 -7.49 20.92 12.99
CA ASP A 329 -7.13 20.06 11.87
C ASP A 329 -5.70 20.28 11.35
N SER A 330 -5.18 21.51 11.41
CA SER A 330 -3.97 21.93 10.71
C SER A 330 -2.73 21.18 11.17
N ALA A 331 -2.47 21.14 12.49
CA ALA A 331 -1.30 20.46 13.03
C ALA A 331 -1.38 18.95 12.84
N ASN A 332 -2.56 18.35 13.04
CA ASN A 332 -2.76 16.91 12.90
C ASN A 332 -2.51 16.46 11.45
N ARG A 333 -3.10 17.14 10.47
CA ARG A 333 -2.98 16.80 9.04
C ARG A 333 -1.55 16.92 8.51
N ARG A 334 -0.76 17.87 9.04
CA ARG A 334 0.67 18.03 8.70
C ARG A 334 1.53 16.83 9.11
N ILE A 335 1.05 16.01 10.05
CA ILE A 335 1.69 14.76 10.48
C ILE A 335 1.03 13.58 9.78
N THR A 336 -0.28 13.41 9.98
CA THR A 336 -1.01 12.20 9.59
C THR A 336 -0.97 11.94 8.09
N LEU A 337 -1.18 12.97 7.25
CA LEU A 337 -1.26 12.76 5.80
C LEU A 337 0.10 12.37 5.22
N PRO A 338 1.20 13.14 5.41
CA PRO A 338 2.51 12.74 4.88
C PRO A 338 2.98 11.40 5.44
N GLU A 339 2.83 11.16 6.75
CA GLU A 339 3.29 9.91 7.35
C GLU A 339 2.56 8.69 6.79
N ALA A 340 1.26 8.78 6.53
CA ALA A 340 0.50 7.67 5.95
C ALA A 340 1.01 7.33 4.54
N PHE A 341 1.20 8.33 3.69
CA PHE A 341 1.69 8.10 2.31
C PHE A 341 3.15 7.63 2.27
N LEU A 342 4.03 8.21 3.10
CA LEU A 342 5.41 7.73 3.23
C LEU A 342 5.44 6.28 3.75
N THR A 343 4.64 5.96 4.76
CA THR A 343 4.58 4.60 5.33
C THR A 343 4.08 3.59 4.29
N ALA A 344 3.02 3.91 3.54
CA ALA A 344 2.51 3.07 2.47
C ALA A 344 3.55 2.84 1.36
N ASP A 345 4.27 3.89 0.95
CA ASP A 345 5.34 3.83 -0.04
C ASP A 345 6.48 2.89 0.39
N ILE A 346 6.89 2.97 1.66
CA ILE A 346 7.91 2.09 2.24
C ILE A 346 7.43 0.64 2.29
N VAL A 347 6.18 0.42 2.72
CA VAL A 347 5.58 -0.91 2.81
C VAL A 347 5.53 -1.58 1.43
N LEU A 348 5.07 -0.87 0.41
CA LEU A 348 4.99 -1.38 -0.96
C LEU A 348 6.37 -1.66 -1.55
N SER A 349 7.31 -0.73 -1.44
CA SER A 349 8.67 -0.91 -1.97
C SER A 349 9.42 -2.07 -1.28
N THR A 350 9.26 -2.21 0.04
CA THR A 350 9.85 -3.32 0.80
C THR A 350 9.21 -4.65 0.42
N LEU A 351 7.88 -4.71 0.28
CA LEU A 351 7.20 -5.94 -0.16
C LEU A 351 7.52 -6.31 -1.60
N GLN A 352 7.67 -5.33 -2.50
CA GLN A 352 8.08 -5.58 -3.87
C GLN A 352 9.49 -6.18 -3.90
N ASN A 353 10.44 -5.56 -3.19
CA ASN A 353 11.81 -6.09 -3.07
C ASN A 353 11.81 -7.54 -2.53
N VAL A 354 11.01 -7.84 -1.51
CA VAL A 354 10.87 -9.20 -0.98
C VAL A 354 10.31 -10.14 -2.06
N SER A 355 9.24 -9.73 -2.75
CA SER A 355 8.55 -10.52 -3.77
C SER A 355 9.41 -10.81 -5.00
N GLU A 356 10.32 -9.91 -5.34
CA GLU A 356 11.27 -10.05 -6.46
C GLU A 356 12.38 -11.07 -6.22
N GLY A 357 12.57 -11.51 -4.97
CA GLY A 357 13.67 -12.39 -4.58
C GLY A 357 13.31 -13.47 -3.58
N LEU A 358 12.03 -13.86 -3.49
CA LEU A 358 11.61 -14.99 -2.66
C LEU A 358 12.35 -16.27 -3.08
N VAL A 359 12.93 -16.95 -2.10
CA VAL A 359 13.64 -18.22 -2.31
C VAL A 359 12.79 -19.36 -1.75
N VAL A 360 12.39 -20.30 -2.60
CA VAL A 360 11.60 -21.47 -2.21
C VAL A 360 12.50 -22.69 -2.08
N TYR A 361 12.26 -23.53 -1.07
CA TYR A 361 13.01 -24.76 -0.81
C TYR A 361 12.15 -26.03 -0.98
N PRO A 362 11.96 -26.53 -2.22
CA PRO A 362 11.10 -27.68 -2.51
C PRO A 362 11.41 -28.91 -1.65
N LYS A 363 12.70 -29.22 -1.38
CA LYS A 363 13.07 -30.39 -0.57
C LYS A 363 12.68 -30.30 0.89
N VAL A 364 12.64 -29.10 1.46
CA VAL A 364 12.12 -28.90 2.82
C VAL A 364 10.60 -29.07 2.84
N ILE A 365 9.92 -28.54 1.82
CA ILE A 365 8.46 -28.68 1.64
C ILE A 365 8.08 -30.15 1.47
N GLU A 366 8.74 -30.87 0.58
CA GLU A 366 8.55 -32.31 0.35
C GLU A 366 8.74 -33.11 1.65
N ARG A 367 9.80 -32.82 2.43
CA ARG A 367 10.03 -33.47 3.72
C ARG A 367 8.86 -33.24 4.68
N ARG A 368 8.39 -32.00 4.83
CA ARG A 368 7.27 -31.70 5.73
C ARG A 368 5.97 -32.38 5.28
N ILE A 369 5.70 -32.40 3.98
CA ILE A 369 4.57 -33.15 3.44
C ILE A 369 4.71 -34.63 3.81
N SER A 370 5.88 -35.25 3.62
CA SER A 370 6.07 -36.67 3.93
C SER A 370 5.83 -37.04 5.40
N GLN A 371 6.02 -36.09 6.32
CA GLN A 371 5.79 -36.28 7.75
C GLN A 371 4.30 -36.25 8.13
N GLU A 372 3.48 -35.51 7.38
CA GLU A 372 2.07 -35.25 7.72
C GLU A 372 1.06 -35.96 6.80
N LEU A 373 1.42 -36.16 5.52
CA LEU A 373 0.57 -36.77 4.50
C LEU A 373 0.06 -38.17 4.87
N PRO A 374 0.83 -39.04 5.55
CA PRO A 374 0.30 -40.31 6.02
C PRO A 374 -1.00 -40.20 6.82
N PHE A 375 -1.10 -39.20 7.72
CA PHE A 375 -2.32 -38.99 8.51
C PHE A 375 -3.48 -38.47 7.65
N MET A 376 -3.19 -37.62 6.66
CA MET A 376 -4.19 -37.07 5.75
C MET A 376 -4.68 -38.07 4.69
N ALA A 377 -3.86 -39.07 4.36
CA ALA A 377 -4.16 -40.10 3.37
C ALA A 377 -5.02 -41.25 3.92
N THR A 378 -5.40 -41.22 5.19
CA THR A 378 -6.17 -42.31 5.84
C THR A 378 -7.48 -42.62 5.12
N GLU A 379 -8.24 -41.63 4.66
CA GLU A 379 -9.45 -41.87 3.85
C GLU A 379 -9.13 -42.49 2.48
N ASN A 380 -8.02 -42.09 1.83
CA ASN A 380 -7.58 -42.69 0.56
C ASN A 380 -7.21 -44.16 0.73
N ILE A 381 -6.54 -44.51 1.84
CA ILE A 381 -6.20 -45.88 2.21
C ILE A 381 -7.47 -46.71 2.46
N ILE A 382 -8.46 -46.16 3.19
CA ILE A 382 -9.75 -46.82 3.43
C ILE A 382 -10.47 -47.06 2.09
N MET A 383 -10.55 -46.05 1.21
CA MET A 383 -11.18 -46.17 -0.10
C MET A 383 -10.50 -47.23 -0.97
N ALA A 384 -9.17 -47.33 -0.93
CA ALA A 384 -8.43 -48.35 -1.66
C ALA A 384 -8.76 -49.76 -1.17
N MET A 385 -8.85 -49.97 0.15
CA MET A 385 -9.27 -51.26 0.73
C MET A 385 -10.69 -51.65 0.30
N VAL A 386 -11.63 -50.71 0.34
CA VAL A 386 -13.02 -50.95 -0.09
C VAL A 386 -13.09 -51.34 -1.57
N LYS A 387 -12.29 -50.72 -2.43
CA LYS A 387 -12.21 -51.07 -3.87
C LYS A 387 -11.68 -52.50 -4.11
N GLN A 388 -10.88 -53.04 -3.20
CA GLN A 388 -10.42 -54.43 -3.22
C GLN A 388 -11.43 -55.41 -2.57
N GLY A 389 -12.62 -54.92 -2.21
CA GLY A 389 -13.69 -55.74 -1.60
C GLY A 389 -13.66 -55.80 -0.08
N GLY A 390 -12.83 -54.99 0.59
CA GLY A 390 -12.77 -54.93 2.06
C GLY A 390 -13.92 -54.17 2.71
N ASP A 391 -14.17 -54.42 4.00
CA ASP A 391 -15.17 -53.70 4.80
C ASP A 391 -14.66 -52.31 5.23
N ARG A 392 -15.49 -51.28 5.04
CA ARG A 392 -15.13 -49.89 5.36
C ARG A 392 -14.95 -49.65 6.86
N GLN A 393 -15.81 -50.22 7.70
CA GLN A 393 -15.78 -50.01 9.16
C GLN A 393 -14.54 -50.67 9.75
N GLU A 394 -14.23 -51.88 9.31
CA GLU A 394 -13.03 -52.60 9.73
C GLU A 394 -11.75 -51.87 9.29
N ALA A 395 -11.68 -51.42 8.03
CA ALA A 395 -10.54 -50.66 7.53
C ALA A 395 -10.33 -49.35 8.30
N HIS A 396 -11.43 -48.65 8.61
CA HIS A 396 -11.41 -47.44 9.41
C HIS A 396 -10.88 -47.69 10.83
N GLU A 397 -11.37 -48.72 11.52
CA GLU A 397 -10.92 -49.00 12.89
C GLU A 397 -9.44 -49.43 12.93
N LYS A 398 -9.02 -50.25 11.96
CA LYS A 398 -7.61 -50.65 11.82
C LYS A 398 -6.70 -49.45 11.60
N ILE A 399 -7.01 -48.59 10.61
CA ILE A 399 -6.18 -47.41 10.33
C ILE A 399 -6.22 -46.41 11.49
N ARG A 400 -7.34 -46.30 12.22
CA ARG A 400 -7.46 -45.46 13.41
C ARG A 400 -6.48 -45.89 14.49
N VAL A 401 -6.41 -47.19 14.82
CA VAL A 401 -5.47 -47.70 15.84
C VAL A 401 -4.03 -47.39 15.44
N LEU A 402 -3.62 -47.74 14.20
CA LEU A 402 -2.26 -47.47 13.72
C LEU A 402 -1.93 -45.98 13.71
N SER A 403 -2.90 -45.13 13.39
CA SER A 403 -2.73 -43.66 13.43
C SER A 403 -2.51 -43.14 14.85
N HIS A 404 -3.18 -43.70 15.86
CA HIS A 404 -2.96 -43.31 17.25
C HIS A 404 -1.56 -43.73 17.73
N GLU A 405 -1.08 -44.90 17.32
CA GLU A 405 0.26 -45.37 17.65
C GLU A 405 1.35 -44.52 17.00
N ALA A 406 1.20 -44.21 15.71
CA ALA A 406 2.12 -43.30 15.01
C ALA A 406 2.10 -41.89 15.60
N ALA A 407 0.92 -41.38 15.98
CA ALA A 407 0.80 -40.09 16.66
C ALA A 407 1.45 -40.09 18.05
N TYR A 408 1.33 -41.20 18.80
CA TYR A 408 2.05 -41.39 20.06
C TYR A 408 3.56 -41.37 19.84
N GLN A 409 4.05 -42.08 18.83
CA GLN A 409 5.47 -42.09 18.46
C GLN A 409 6.00 -40.67 18.19
N VAL A 410 5.29 -39.89 17.37
CA VAL A 410 5.71 -38.51 17.05
C VAL A 410 5.68 -37.62 18.29
N LYS A 411 4.58 -37.64 19.06
CA LYS A 411 4.34 -36.66 20.13
C LYS A 411 4.99 -37.02 21.47
N GLN A 412 5.05 -38.30 21.82
CA GLN A 412 5.55 -38.76 23.11
C GLN A 412 7.00 -39.23 23.04
N LEU A 413 7.45 -39.70 21.87
CA LEU A 413 8.81 -40.22 21.70
C LEU A 413 9.71 -39.30 20.84
N GLY A 414 9.14 -38.32 20.13
CA GLY A 414 9.91 -37.41 19.29
C GLY A 414 10.55 -38.07 18.07
N LEU A 415 9.99 -39.19 17.61
CA LEU A 415 10.47 -39.94 16.44
C LEU A 415 9.69 -39.53 15.17
N GLU A 416 10.18 -39.94 14.00
CA GLU A 416 9.52 -39.69 12.72
C GLU A 416 8.18 -40.45 12.62
N ASN A 417 7.29 -40.00 11.74
CA ASN A 417 6.01 -40.67 11.50
C ASN A 417 6.23 -42.00 10.77
N ASP A 418 5.77 -43.11 11.37
CA ASP A 418 5.90 -44.47 10.83
C ASP A 418 4.57 -45.09 10.37
N LEU A 419 3.49 -44.31 10.26
CA LEU A 419 2.15 -44.84 9.96
C LEU A 419 2.14 -45.73 8.71
N ILE A 420 2.86 -45.35 7.65
CA ILE A 420 2.92 -46.13 6.40
C ILE A 420 3.70 -47.43 6.59
N GLU A 421 4.72 -47.45 7.43
CA GLU A 421 5.42 -48.68 7.79
C GLU A 421 4.52 -49.63 8.58
N ARG A 422 3.73 -49.09 9.53
CA ARG A 422 2.73 -49.86 10.27
C ARG A 422 1.68 -50.47 9.33
N VAL A 423 1.14 -49.67 8.41
CA VAL A 423 0.18 -50.14 7.39
C VAL A 423 0.82 -51.22 6.49
N ARG A 424 2.08 -51.05 6.10
CA ARG A 424 2.81 -52.03 5.28
C ARG A 424 3.08 -53.34 6.02
N ASN A 425 3.18 -53.32 7.34
CA ASN A 425 3.47 -54.51 8.16
C ASN A 425 2.20 -55.21 8.68
N ASP A 426 1.05 -54.54 8.69
CA ASP A 426 -0.23 -55.16 9.04
C ASP A 426 -0.79 -55.94 7.84
N ALA A 427 -1.05 -57.24 8.05
CA ALA A 427 -1.55 -58.16 7.03
C ALA A 427 -2.95 -57.77 6.50
N TYR A 428 -3.74 -57.01 7.28
CA TYR A 428 -5.04 -56.51 6.84
C TYR A 428 -4.94 -55.67 5.55
N PHE A 429 -3.85 -54.91 5.39
CA PHE A 429 -3.65 -54.02 4.24
C PHE A 429 -2.88 -54.67 3.06
N ASP A 430 -2.63 -55.98 3.09
CA ASP A 430 -1.99 -56.73 1.99
C ASP A 430 -2.53 -56.38 0.59
N PRO A 431 -3.87 -56.25 0.36
CA PRO A 431 -4.42 -55.98 -0.98
C PRO A 431 -4.00 -54.65 -1.60
N ILE A 432 -3.57 -53.68 -0.78
CA ILE A 432 -3.22 -52.32 -1.24
C ILE A 432 -1.74 -51.99 -1.10
N LYS A 433 -0.89 -52.92 -0.62
CA LYS A 433 0.54 -52.65 -0.39
C LYS A 433 1.26 -52.12 -1.63
N GLY A 434 0.93 -52.65 -2.81
CA GLY A 434 1.49 -52.21 -4.09
C GLY A 434 1.00 -50.83 -4.55
N GLN A 435 -0.02 -50.25 -3.91
CA GLN A 435 -0.61 -48.95 -4.25
C GLN A 435 -0.21 -47.84 -3.27
N LEU A 436 0.44 -48.17 -2.14
CA LEU A 436 0.70 -47.20 -1.06
C LEU A 436 1.50 -45.98 -1.52
N GLU A 437 2.45 -46.16 -2.43
CA GLU A 437 3.25 -45.04 -2.96
C GLU A 437 2.39 -44.08 -3.81
N GLU A 438 1.53 -44.63 -4.67
CA GLU A 438 0.60 -43.84 -5.49
C GLU A 438 -0.45 -43.12 -4.63
N LEU A 439 -0.98 -43.80 -3.60
CA LEU A 439 -1.95 -43.23 -2.65
C LEU A 439 -1.36 -42.09 -1.80
N LEU A 440 -0.03 -41.95 -1.78
CA LEU A 440 0.71 -40.91 -1.06
C LEU A 440 1.36 -39.89 -2.00
N ASP A 441 1.04 -39.89 -3.30
CA ASP A 441 1.53 -38.87 -4.21
C ASP A 441 0.96 -37.49 -3.82
N PRO A 442 1.78 -36.52 -3.36
CA PRO A 442 1.30 -35.20 -2.96
C PRO A 442 0.53 -34.46 -4.04
N GLN A 443 0.81 -34.72 -5.33
CA GLN A 443 0.11 -34.07 -6.43
C GLN A 443 -1.37 -34.45 -6.49
N SER A 444 -1.74 -35.64 -6.01
CA SER A 444 -3.14 -36.06 -5.95
C SER A 444 -3.94 -35.36 -4.83
N PHE A 445 -3.28 -34.67 -3.89
CA PHE A 445 -3.90 -34.04 -2.72
C PHE A 445 -4.08 -32.52 -2.84
N VAL A 446 -3.61 -31.89 -3.93
CA VAL A 446 -3.74 -30.42 -4.10
C VAL A 446 -5.07 -29.98 -4.73
N GLY A 447 -5.96 -30.93 -5.03
CA GLY A 447 -7.27 -30.66 -5.61
C GLY A 447 -7.17 -29.84 -6.91
N ARG A 448 -7.83 -28.68 -6.94
CA ARG A 448 -7.85 -27.77 -8.11
C ARG A 448 -6.87 -26.61 -8.00
N ALA A 449 -5.88 -26.69 -7.10
CA ALA A 449 -5.01 -25.57 -6.80
C ALA A 449 -4.29 -25.00 -8.04
N PRO A 450 -3.69 -25.81 -8.94
CA PRO A 450 -3.06 -25.28 -10.14
C PRO A 450 -4.04 -24.55 -11.09
N GLU A 451 -5.20 -25.14 -11.37
CA GLU A 451 -6.18 -24.54 -12.28
C GLU A 451 -6.81 -23.28 -11.69
N GLN A 452 -6.95 -23.22 -10.36
CA GLN A 452 -7.41 -22.01 -9.67
C GLN A 452 -6.40 -20.87 -9.82
N VAL A 453 -5.10 -21.15 -9.78
CA VAL A 453 -4.06 -20.13 -10.05
C VAL A 453 -4.20 -19.62 -11.48
N ASP A 454 -4.20 -20.52 -12.47
CA ASP A 454 -4.26 -20.14 -13.89
C ASP A 454 -5.53 -19.32 -14.20
N LYS A 455 -6.68 -19.75 -13.66
CA LYS A 455 -7.95 -19.05 -13.82
C LYS A 455 -7.92 -17.67 -13.15
N PHE A 456 -7.41 -17.58 -11.91
CA PHE A 456 -7.36 -16.34 -11.15
C PHE A 456 -6.47 -15.30 -11.82
N LEU A 457 -5.26 -15.69 -12.25
CA LEU A 457 -4.33 -14.79 -12.93
C LEU A 457 -4.94 -14.24 -14.22
N ARG A 458 -5.57 -15.11 -15.04
CA ARG A 458 -6.17 -14.72 -16.31
C ARG A 458 -7.42 -13.86 -16.17
N GLU A 459 -8.34 -14.23 -15.27
CA GLU A 459 -9.68 -13.62 -15.22
C GLU A 459 -9.80 -12.45 -14.25
N TRP A 460 -8.88 -12.33 -13.28
CA TRP A 460 -8.97 -11.31 -12.23
C TRP A 460 -7.74 -10.41 -12.19
N VAL A 461 -6.53 -10.96 -12.27
CA VAL A 461 -5.31 -10.15 -12.22
C VAL A 461 -5.09 -9.42 -13.53
N SER A 462 -5.09 -10.12 -14.67
CA SER A 462 -4.81 -9.48 -15.96
C SER A 462 -5.76 -8.30 -16.26
N PRO A 463 -7.09 -8.41 -16.07
CA PRO A 463 -7.99 -7.27 -16.28
C PRO A 463 -7.78 -6.13 -15.28
N ALA A 464 -7.46 -6.43 -14.02
CA ALA A 464 -7.22 -5.38 -13.01
C ALA A 464 -5.95 -4.55 -13.29
N LEU A 465 -4.99 -5.13 -14.03
CA LEU A 465 -3.77 -4.46 -14.49
C LEU A 465 -3.88 -3.93 -15.93
N ASP A 466 -5.04 -4.09 -16.59
CA ASP A 466 -5.28 -3.66 -17.97
C ASP A 466 -5.65 -2.17 -18.05
N ASP A 467 -4.79 -1.34 -17.48
CA ASP A 467 -4.89 0.11 -17.46
C ASP A 467 -3.56 0.68 -17.99
N GLY A 468 -3.62 1.66 -18.90
CA GLY A 468 -2.43 2.19 -19.57
C GLY A 468 -1.37 2.72 -18.61
N GLU A 469 -1.79 3.38 -17.53
CA GLU A 469 -0.88 3.92 -16.51
C GLU A 469 -0.23 2.80 -15.69
N LEU A 470 -0.99 1.74 -15.38
CA LEU A 470 -0.48 0.60 -14.62
C LEU A 470 0.47 -0.26 -15.45
N LYS A 471 0.16 -0.47 -16.74
CA LYS A 471 1.04 -1.17 -17.68
C LYS A 471 2.38 -0.47 -17.82
N GLU A 472 2.36 0.85 -18.00
CA GLU A 472 3.58 1.65 -18.09
C GLU A 472 4.43 1.51 -16.82
N ALA A 473 3.80 1.52 -15.63
CA ALA A 473 4.50 1.32 -14.37
C ALA A 473 5.12 -0.08 -14.25
N ILE A 474 4.42 -1.13 -14.71
CA ILE A 474 4.93 -2.51 -14.71
C ILE A 474 6.11 -2.66 -15.66
N GLU A 475 6.03 -2.09 -16.86
CA GLU A 475 7.08 -2.13 -17.88
C GLU A 475 8.34 -1.37 -17.46
N LYS A 476 8.17 -0.19 -16.84
CA LYS A 476 9.28 0.61 -16.30
C LYS A 476 9.77 0.12 -14.94
N GLY A 477 9.00 -0.74 -14.27
CA GLY A 477 9.32 -1.27 -12.97
C GLY A 477 10.58 -2.12 -13.00
N GLY A 478 11.67 -1.59 -12.46
CA GLY A 478 12.91 -2.33 -12.22
C GLY A 478 12.89 -3.12 -10.91
N LYS A 479 14.00 -3.83 -10.65
CA LYS A 479 14.24 -4.37 -9.30
C LYS A 479 14.41 -3.21 -8.31
N ILE A 480 13.78 -3.32 -7.14
CA ILE A 480 13.96 -2.32 -6.08
C ILE A 480 15.20 -2.67 -5.26
N GLU A 481 16.14 -1.72 -5.18
CA GLU A 481 17.17 -1.72 -4.15
C GLU A 481 16.68 -0.90 -2.94
N LEU A 482 16.69 -1.53 -1.76
CA LEU A 482 16.32 -0.83 -0.52
C LEU A 482 17.54 -0.05 -0.02
N HIS A 483 17.51 1.27 -0.15
CA HIS A 483 18.47 2.13 0.52
C HIS A 483 18.17 2.14 2.04
N VAL A 484 19.21 2.03 2.86
CA VAL A 484 19.12 2.01 4.34
C VAL A 484 19.98 3.11 4.91
#